data_AF-A0A7J0A2D6-F1
#
_entry.id   AF-A0A7J0A2D6-F1
#
_cell.length_a   1.000
_cell.length_b   1.000
_cell.length_c   1.000
_cell.angle_alpha   90.00
_cell.angle_beta   90.00
_cell.angle_gamma   90.00
#
_symmetry.space_group_name_H-M   'P 1'
#
loop_
_entity.id
_entity.type
_entity.pdbx_description
1 polymer ?
#
loop_
_entity_poly.entity_id
_entity_poly.type
_entity_poly.pdbx_seq_one_letter_code
_entity_poly.pdbx_strand_id
1 'polypeptide(L)'
;MIFGGVEYNEPLADISHLSQRDMDNLKHKALCAFGTYGYEKFESDEEFEQALACVVPHYWGMEEEMTEAEKIEIAAYHRGLYYHKKRFRIWKKEVLDPMVKSMADYALESPQYDARFLLGLEMRKMECMDAYFSHSVTSDSNGDYPGSRWLRLCIKLLKLLTDPYRITEDEVLYMNIRNVRYKGSDKDLAHFKSETDKDLKLNAGRDIYWHKAYHLYCHIREYALHTWWD
;
A
#
# COMPACT_ATOMS: atom_id res chain seq x y z
N MET A 1 -17.47 -0.52 -13.52
CA MET A 1 -16.09 -0.84 -13.06
C MET A 1 -15.85 -0.08 -11.74
N ILE A 2 -15.18 -0.71 -10.76
CA ILE A 2 -14.95 -0.12 -9.42
C ILE A 2 -13.48 0.29 -9.30
N PHE A 3 -13.21 1.56 -8.98
CA PHE A 3 -11.85 2.07 -8.71
C PHE A 3 -11.76 2.62 -7.30
N GLY A 4 -10.96 1.97 -6.44
CA GLY A 4 -10.84 2.33 -5.03
C GLY A 4 -12.21 2.39 -4.34
N GLY A 5 -13.06 1.38 -4.56
CA GLY A 5 -14.39 1.26 -3.96
C GLY A 5 -15.49 2.16 -4.53
N VAL A 6 -15.24 2.91 -5.63
CA VAL A 6 -16.24 3.82 -6.24
C VAL A 6 -16.55 3.42 -7.68
N GLU A 7 -17.84 3.47 -8.04
CA GLU A 7 -18.34 3.27 -9.40
C GLU A 7 -18.44 4.59 -10.16
N TYR A 8 -18.19 4.55 -11.48
CA TYR A 8 -18.14 5.73 -12.36
C TYR A 8 -19.02 5.56 -13.61
N ASN A 9 -20.22 5.03 -13.44
CA ASN A 9 -21.13 4.66 -14.53
C ASN A 9 -22.06 5.81 -14.99
N GLU A 10 -21.68 7.07 -14.73
CA GLU A 10 -22.48 8.23 -15.08
C GLU A 10 -22.60 8.41 -16.61
N PRO A 11 -23.64 9.10 -17.12
CA PRO A 11 -23.71 9.45 -18.55
C PRO A 11 -22.53 10.30 -19.00
N LEU A 12 -22.21 10.28 -20.30
CA LEU A 12 -21.24 11.21 -20.88
C LEU A 12 -21.75 12.65 -20.76
N ALA A 13 -20.82 13.61 -20.65
CA ALA A 13 -21.17 15.02 -20.63
C ALA A 13 -21.87 15.44 -21.93
N ASP A 14 -22.80 16.38 -21.81
CA ASP A 14 -23.36 17.04 -22.98
C ASP A 14 -22.29 17.91 -23.64
N ILE A 15 -22.09 17.69 -24.95
CA ILE A 15 -21.11 18.39 -25.79
C ILE A 15 -21.79 19.10 -26.97
N SER A 16 -23.14 19.15 -26.98
CA SER A 16 -23.92 19.77 -28.07
C SER A 16 -23.70 21.27 -28.22
N HIS A 17 -23.20 21.93 -27.18
CA HIS A 17 -22.86 23.36 -27.19
C HIS A 17 -21.47 23.65 -27.76
N LEU A 18 -20.61 22.64 -27.94
CA LEU A 18 -19.24 22.83 -28.39
C LEU A 18 -19.16 23.02 -29.90
N SER A 19 -18.21 23.84 -30.36
CA SER A 19 -17.91 23.93 -31.78
C SER A 19 -17.14 22.69 -32.24
N GLN A 20 -17.23 22.33 -33.54
CA GLN A 20 -16.48 21.19 -34.08
C GLN A 20 -14.96 21.30 -33.81
N ARG A 21 -14.42 22.52 -33.91
CA ARG A 21 -13.01 22.79 -33.61
C ARG A 21 -12.66 22.48 -32.16
N ASP A 22 -13.54 22.82 -31.22
CA ASP A 22 -13.32 22.54 -29.80
C ASP A 22 -13.42 21.05 -29.50
N MET A 23 -14.39 20.36 -30.12
CA MET A 23 -14.51 18.90 -30.03
C MET A 23 -13.25 18.19 -30.54
N ASP A 24 -12.71 18.61 -31.70
CA ASP A 24 -11.50 18.03 -32.27
C ASP A 24 -10.26 18.26 -31.37
N ASN A 25 -10.14 19.46 -30.79
CA ASN A 25 -9.07 19.78 -29.86
C ASN A 25 -9.14 18.93 -28.58
N LEU A 26 -10.33 18.82 -27.98
CA LEU A 26 -10.57 18.02 -26.78
C LEU A 26 -10.34 16.53 -27.05
N LYS A 27 -10.80 16.02 -28.19
CA LYS A 27 -10.55 14.65 -28.64
C LYS A 27 -9.06 14.37 -28.78
N HIS A 28 -8.31 15.26 -29.43
CA HIS A 28 -6.86 15.12 -29.55
C HIS A 28 -6.17 15.11 -28.17
N LYS A 29 -6.56 16.03 -27.30
CA LYS A 29 -6.06 16.12 -25.91
C LYS A 29 -6.34 14.82 -25.14
N ALA A 30 -7.55 14.27 -25.26
CA ALA A 30 -7.94 13.02 -24.64
C ALA A 30 -7.15 11.82 -25.17
N LEU A 31 -7.01 11.67 -26.49
CA LEU A 31 -6.20 10.59 -27.08
C LEU A 31 -4.75 10.62 -26.56
N CYS A 32 -4.15 11.81 -26.49
CA CYS A 32 -2.81 11.96 -25.93
C CYS A 32 -2.75 11.69 -24.42
N ALA A 33 -3.76 12.09 -23.64
CA ALA A 33 -3.77 11.91 -22.19
C ALA A 33 -4.05 10.46 -21.79
N PHE A 34 -5.03 9.82 -22.43
CA PHE A 34 -5.55 8.52 -22.04
C PHE A 34 -4.57 7.39 -22.39
N GLY A 35 -3.89 7.48 -23.54
CA GLY A 35 -2.85 6.52 -23.91
C GLY A 35 -1.57 6.62 -23.08
N THR A 36 -1.35 7.73 -22.37
CA THR A 36 -0.14 7.96 -21.54
C THR A 36 -0.44 8.10 -20.05
N TYR A 37 -1.70 7.94 -19.65
CA TYR A 37 -2.19 8.22 -18.29
C TYR A 37 -1.86 9.64 -17.79
N GLY A 38 -1.67 10.58 -18.73
CA GLY A 38 -1.29 11.98 -18.52
C GLY A 38 -2.47 12.90 -18.23
N TYR A 39 -3.33 12.48 -17.29
CA TYR A 39 -4.55 13.18 -16.88
C TYR A 39 -4.33 14.59 -16.31
N GLU A 40 -3.10 14.97 -15.97
CA GLU A 40 -2.71 16.30 -15.51
C GLU A 40 -2.83 17.38 -16.58
N LYS A 41 -3.02 16.97 -17.84
CA LYS A 41 -3.22 17.87 -18.96
C LYS A 41 -4.55 18.62 -18.86
N PHE A 42 -5.55 18.08 -18.15
CA PHE A 42 -6.86 18.71 -18.00
C PHE A 42 -6.84 19.75 -16.89
N GLU A 43 -7.37 20.93 -17.17
CA GLU A 43 -7.40 22.08 -16.28
C GLU A 43 -8.56 22.00 -15.28
N SER A 44 -9.63 21.28 -15.63
CA SER A 44 -10.82 21.12 -14.80
C SER A 44 -11.47 19.75 -15.00
N ASP A 45 -12.38 19.41 -14.07
CA ASP A 45 -13.22 18.21 -14.19
C ASP A 45 -14.16 18.34 -15.38
N GLU A 46 -14.69 19.54 -15.64
CA GLU A 46 -15.51 19.82 -16.81
C GLU A 46 -14.76 19.57 -18.13
N GLU A 47 -13.53 20.07 -18.25
CA GLU A 47 -12.72 19.85 -19.46
C GLU A 47 -12.41 18.36 -19.66
N PHE A 48 -12.13 17.64 -18.58
CA PHE A 48 -11.92 16.20 -18.64
C PHE A 48 -13.19 15.46 -19.10
N GLU A 49 -14.36 15.78 -18.53
CA GLU A 49 -15.63 15.12 -18.88
C GLU A 49 -16.06 15.43 -20.32
N GLN A 50 -15.85 16.66 -20.79
CA GLN A 50 -16.08 17.03 -22.20
C GLN A 50 -15.10 16.30 -23.14
N ALA A 51 -13.81 16.21 -22.78
CA ALA A 51 -12.83 15.50 -23.58
C ALA A 51 -13.09 13.99 -23.62
N LEU A 52 -13.56 13.43 -22.51
CA LEU A 52 -14.02 12.04 -22.43
C LEU A 52 -15.22 11.81 -23.38
N ALA A 53 -16.23 12.67 -23.33
CA ALA A 53 -17.40 12.60 -24.20
C ALA A 53 -17.04 12.73 -25.69
N CYS A 54 -16.04 13.57 -26.03
CA CYS A 54 -15.55 13.72 -27.40
C CYS A 54 -14.75 12.53 -27.91
N VAL A 55 -14.07 11.76 -27.04
CA VAL A 55 -13.18 10.67 -27.47
C VAL A 55 -13.84 9.30 -27.42
N VAL A 56 -14.71 9.05 -26.43
CA VAL A 56 -15.30 7.72 -26.19
C VAL A 56 -16.00 7.18 -27.43
N PRO A 57 -16.85 7.94 -28.16
CA PRO A 57 -17.50 7.45 -29.37
C PRO A 57 -16.55 7.06 -30.52
N HIS A 58 -15.27 7.41 -30.41
CA HIS A 58 -14.25 7.20 -31.43
C HIS A 58 -13.03 6.44 -30.87
N TYR A 59 -13.16 5.84 -29.69
CA TYR A 59 -12.07 5.16 -29.02
C TYR A 59 -11.62 3.95 -29.86
N TRP A 60 -10.30 3.72 -29.95
CA TRP A 60 -9.67 2.71 -30.81
C TRP A 60 -9.86 2.81 -32.32
N GLY A 61 -10.36 3.94 -32.86
CA GLY A 61 -10.50 4.10 -34.30
C GLY A 61 -11.49 3.13 -34.93
N MET A 62 -12.38 2.56 -34.12
CA MET A 62 -13.50 1.75 -34.59
C MET A 62 -14.52 2.68 -35.26
N GLU A 63 -14.73 2.52 -36.56
CA GLU A 63 -15.81 3.18 -37.31
C GLU A 63 -17.18 2.50 -37.06
N GLU A 64 -17.19 1.34 -36.40
CA GLU A 64 -18.41 0.65 -35.97
C GLU A 64 -19.04 1.34 -34.75
N GLU A 65 -20.37 1.45 -34.74
CA GLU A 65 -21.13 2.02 -33.64
C GLU A 65 -20.88 1.21 -32.35
N MET A 66 -20.04 1.74 -31.45
CA MET A 66 -19.92 1.17 -30.10
C MET A 66 -21.29 1.15 -29.42
N THR A 67 -21.59 0.05 -28.76
CA THR A 67 -22.78 -0.08 -27.93
C THR A 67 -22.71 0.92 -26.76
N GLU A 68 -23.87 1.31 -26.23
CA GLU A 68 -23.92 2.17 -25.05
C GLU A 68 -23.22 1.54 -23.83
N ALA A 69 -23.24 0.21 -23.72
CA ALA A 69 -22.54 -0.51 -22.66
C ALA A 69 -21.02 -0.32 -22.75
N GLU A 70 -20.44 -0.42 -23.95
CA GLU A 70 -19.00 -0.21 -24.17
C GLU A 70 -18.58 1.23 -23.91
N LYS A 71 -19.41 2.21 -24.32
CA LYS A 71 -19.18 3.62 -24.02
C LYS A 71 -19.13 3.87 -22.51
N ILE A 72 -20.08 3.32 -21.76
CA ILE A 72 -20.14 3.43 -20.31
C ILE A 72 -18.90 2.78 -19.66
N GLU A 73 -18.48 1.61 -20.13
CA GLU A 73 -17.33 0.90 -19.58
C GLU A 73 -16.02 1.68 -19.77
N ILE A 74 -15.76 2.17 -20.99
CA ILE A 74 -14.57 2.97 -21.30
C ILE A 74 -14.59 4.29 -20.52
N ALA A 75 -15.75 4.94 -20.45
CA ALA A 75 -15.92 6.17 -19.67
C ALA A 75 -15.63 5.94 -18.19
N ALA A 76 -16.18 4.87 -17.61
CA ALA A 76 -15.96 4.49 -16.22
C ALA A 76 -14.48 4.18 -15.93
N TYR A 77 -13.78 3.55 -16.87
CA TYR A 77 -12.34 3.28 -16.76
C TYR A 77 -11.52 4.57 -16.64
N HIS A 78 -11.69 5.51 -17.57
CA HIS A 78 -10.92 6.75 -17.57
C HIS A 78 -11.31 7.68 -16.41
N ARG A 79 -12.60 7.78 -16.08
CA ARG A 79 -13.06 8.50 -14.87
C ARG A 79 -12.44 7.93 -13.61
N GLY A 80 -12.48 6.61 -13.47
CA GLY A 80 -11.89 5.90 -12.34
C GLY A 80 -10.44 6.27 -12.14
N LEU A 81 -9.63 6.22 -13.20
CA LEU A 81 -8.23 6.61 -13.16
C LEU A 81 -8.02 8.10 -12.84
N TYR A 82 -8.77 8.98 -13.51
CA TYR A 82 -8.66 10.43 -13.33
C TYR A 82 -8.96 10.84 -11.88
N TYR A 83 -10.14 10.48 -11.37
CA TYR A 83 -10.57 10.84 -10.02
C TYR A 83 -9.79 10.10 -8.94
N HIS A 84 -9.39 8.85 -9.16
CA HIS A 84 -8.48 8.16 -8.25
C HIS A 84 -7.14 8.88 -8.15
N LYS A 85 -6.51 9.25 -9.28
CA LYS A 85 -5.21 9.96 -9.29
C LYS A 85 -5.31 11.30 -8.54
N LYS A 86 -6.39 12.06 -8.71
CA LYS A 86 -6.63 13.30 -7.97
C LYS A 86 -6.73 13.05 -6.46
N ARG A 87 -7.59 12.13 -6.03
CA ARG A 87 -7.78 11.81 -4.60
C ARG A 87 -6.50 11.26 -3.97
N PHE A 88 -5.81 10.36 -4.67
CA PHE A 88 -4.56 9.78 -4.22
C PHE A 88 -3.46 10.82 -4.01
N ARG A 89 -3.38 11.87 -4.85
CA ARG A 89 -2.38 12.94 -4.67
C ARG A 89 -2.59 13.74 -3.40
N ILE A 90 -3.84 14.08 -3.10
CA ILE A 90 -4.20 14.80 -1.88
C ILE A 90 -3.83 13.93 -0.68
N TRP A 91 -4.32 12.68 -0.66
CA TRP A 91 -4.03 11.71 0.40
C TRP A 91 -2.53 11.46 0.56
N LYS A 92 -1.78 11.31 -0.54
CA LYS A 92 -0.33 11.10 -0.51
C LYS A 92 0.35 12.23 0.24
N LYS A 93 0.01 13.47 -0.07
CA LYS A 93 0.61 14.65 0.57
C LYS A 93 0.26 14.74 2.06
N GLU A 94 -0.97 14.38 2.42
CA GLU A 94 -1.48 14.47 3.80
C GLU A 94 -1.04 13.31 4.70
N VAL A 95 -0.82 12.12 4.13
CA VAL A 95 -0.61 10.88 4.90
C VAL A 95 0.71 10.22 4.54
N LEU A 96 0.91 9.83 3.28
CA LEU A 96 2.07 9.02 2.88
C LEU A 96 3.40 9.78 2.98
N ASP A 97 3.45 11.01 2.48
CA ASP A 97 4.68 11.83 2.51
C ASP A 97 5.15 12.08 3.96
N PRO A 98 4.29 12.43 4.93
CA PRO A 98 4.65 12.46 6.34
C PRO A 98 5.18 11.14 6.90
N MET A 99 4.60 10.00 6.51
CA MET A 99 5.07 8.68 6.96
C MET A 99 6.47 8.37 6.42
N VAL A 100 6.70 8.63 5.12
CA VAL A 100 8.01 8.45 4.48
C VAL A 100 9.05 9.37 5.12
N LYS A 101 8.68 10.63 5.40
CA LYS A 101 9.54 11.55 6.12
C LYS A 101 9.88 11.03 7.52
N SER A 102 8.89 10.58 8.29
CA SER A 102 9.12 10.01 9.62
C SER A 102 10.04 8.78 9.59
N MET A 103 9.93 7.94 8.56
CA MET A 103 10.85 6.83 8.33
C MET A 103 12.28 7.31 8.04
N ALA A 104 12.45 8.34 7.21
CA ALA A 104 13.75 8.94 6.92
C ALA A 104 14.37 9.61 8.15
N ASP A 105 13.58 10.35 8.93
CA ASP A 105 14.02 10.98 10.18
C ASP A 105 14.47 9.90 11.18
N TYR A 106 13.73 8.79 11.29
CA TYR A 106 14.14 7.64 12.12
C TYR A 106 15.48 7.05 11.68
N ALA A 107 15.71 6.93 10.36
CA ALA A 107 16.98 6.44 9.81
C ALA A 107 18.15 7.39 10.11
N LEU A 108 17.90 8.70 10.18
CA LEU A 108 18.88 9.72 10.46
C LEU A 108 19.27 9.78 11.94
N GLU A 109 18.29 9.69 12.85
CA GLU A 109 18.46 9.99 14.26
C GLU A 109 18.77 8.76 15.13
N SER A 110 18.36 7.57 14.69
CA SER A 110 18.44 6.36 15.52
C SER A 110 19.85 5.74 15.54
N PRO A 111 20.26 5.13 16.66
CA PRO A 111 21.58 4.53 16.78
C PRO A 111 21.74 3.32 15.84
N GLN A 112 22.59 3.46 14.82
CA GLN A 112 22.79 2.47 13.76
C GLN A 112 23.46 1.16 14.21
N TYR A 113 24.04 1.13 15.42
CA TYR A 113 24.71 -0.05 15.97
C TYR A 113 23.78 -1.01 16.73
N ASP A 114 22.51 -0.65 16.94
CA ASP A 114 21.52 -1.54 17.57
C ASP A 114 20.81 -2.37 16.48
N ALA A 115 20.83 -3.71 16.57
CA ALA A 115 20.11 -4.56 15.61
C ALA A 115 18.59 -4.25 15.55
N ARG A 116 18.02 -3.70 16.63
CA ARG A 116 16.61 -3.24 16.68
C ARG A 116 16.35 -2.02 15.82
N PHE A 117 17.37 -1.21 15.50
CA PHE A 117 17.24 -0.12 14.54
C PHE A 117 16.78 -0.65 13.19
N LEU A 118 17.38 -1.73 12.69
CA LEU A 118 17.02 -2.32 11.40
C LEU A 118 15.59 -2.86 11.40
N LEU A 119 15.16 -3.49 12.50
CA LEU A 119 13.78 -3.96 12.67
C LEU A 119 12.78 -2.80 12.73
N GLY A 120 13.12 -1.70 13.42
CA GLY A 120 12.30 -0.50 13.49
C GLY A 120 12.18 0.20 12.13
N LEU A 121 13.27 0.29 11.38
CA LEU A 121 13.27 0.86 10.04
C LEU A 121 12.43 0.02 9.07
N GLU A 122 12.61 -1.30 9.11
CA GLU A 122 11.83 -2.24 8.31
C GLU A 122 10.33 -2.18 8.62
N MET A 123 9.97 -2.05 9.91
CA MET A 123 8.58 -1.87 10.34
C MET A 123 7.96 -0.63 9.69
N ARG A 124 8.63 0.53 9.77
CA ARG A 124 8.15 1.79 9.21
C ARG A 124 8.00 1.71 7.70
N LYS A 125 8.94 1.05 7.02
CA LYS A 125 8.86 0.79 5.58
C LYS A 125 7.62 -0.02 5.24
N MET A 126 7.35 -1.11 5.97
CA MET A 126 6.15 -1.92 5.75
C MET A 126 4.86 -1.16 6.05
N GLU A 127 4.83 -0.30 7.07
CA GLU A 127 3.68 0.57 7.33
C GLU A 127 3.42 1.56 6.19
N CYS A 128 4.47 2.15 5.62
CA CYS A 128 4.35 3.00 4.43
C CYS A 128 3.81 2.22 3.23
N MET A 129 4.27 0.99 3.02
CA MET A 129 3.78 0.13 1.94
C MET A 129 2.32 -0.26 2.13
N ASP A 130 1.91 -0.64 3.35
CA ASP A 130 0.50 -0.98 3.64
C ASP A 130 -0.41 0.23 3.40
N ALA A 131 0.01 1.42 3.83
CA ALA A 131 -0.71 2.66 3.55
C ALA A 131 -0.83 2.92 2.05
N TYR A 132 0.27 2.79 1.30
CA TYR A 132 0.29 2.98 -0.15
C TYR A 132 -0.65 2.00 -0.87
N PHE A 133 -0.53 0.70 -0.61
CA PHE A 133 -1.30 -0.32 -1.31
C PHE A 133 -2.78 -0.30 -0.95
N SER A 134 -3.12 0.01 0.30
CA SER A 134 -4.52 0.16 0.73
C SER A 134 -5.25 1.32 0.03
N HIS A 135 -4.53 2.29 -0.51
CA HIS A 135 -5.09 3.41 -1.27
C HIS A 135 -4.79 3.34 -2.78
N SER A 136 -4.24 2.22 -3.25
CA SER A 136 -3.91 2.04 -4.67
C SER A 136 -5.14 1.68 -5.51
N VAL A 137 -4.99 1.66 -6.84
CA VAL A 137 -6.08 1.27 -7.75
C VAL A 137 -6.53 -0.19 -7.53
N THR A 138 -5.65 -1.03 -7.01
CA THR A 138 -5.91 -2.47 -6.83
C THR A 138 -6.54 -2.82 -5.48
N SER A 139 -6.75 -1.84 -4.59
CA SER A 139 -7.45 -2.08 -3.34
C SER A 139 -8.97 -2.02 -3.48
N ASP A 140 -9.64 -2.79 -2.66
CA ASP A 140 -11.10 -2.76 -2.52
C ASP A 140 -11.57 -1.58 -1.63
N SER A 141 -12.86 -1.50 -1.38
CA SER A 141 -13.46 -0.45 -0.53
C SER A 141 -13.00 -0.48 0.93
N ASN A 142 -12.45 -1.61 1.40
CA ASN A 142 -11.92 -1.76 2.76
C ASN A 142 -10.41 -1.50 2.82
N GLY A 143 -9.79 -1.17 1.69
CA GLY A 143 -8.34 -1.01 1.59
C GLY A 143 -7.60 -2.35 1.59
N ASP A 144 -8.28 -3.46 1.32
CA ASP A 144 -7.65 -4.77 1.16
C ASP A 144 -7.14 -4.94 -0.26
N TYR A 145 -5.93 -5.46 -0.37
CA TYR A 145 -5.23 -5.72 -1.61
C TYR A 145 -4.61 -7.13 -1.57
N PRO A 146 -4.27 -7.74 -2.73
CA PRO A 146 -3.62 -9.05 -2.76
C PRO A 146 -2.38 -9.06 -1.87
N GLY A 147 -2.25 -9.99 -0.93
CA GLY A 147 -1.08 -10.04 -0.03
C GLY A 147 -1.13 -9.11 1.20
N SER A 148 -2.14 -8.24 1.34
CA SER A 148 -2.35 -7.38 2.53
C SER A 148 -2.30 -8.12 3.85
N ARG A 149 -2.90 -9.33 3.91
CA ARG A 149 -2.83 -10.22 5.08
C ARG A 149 -1.40 -10.50 5.52
N TRP A 150 -0.50 -10.78 4.58
CA TRP A 150 0.89 -11.12 4.86
C TRP A 150 1.68 -9.90 5.28
N LEU A 151 1.51 -8.76 4.59
CA LEU A 151 2.19 -7.52 4.97
C LEU A 151 1.77 -7.04 6.36
N ARG A 152 0.47 -7.02 6.65
CA ARG A 152 -0.05 -6.64 7.97
C ARG A 152 0.37 -7.61 9.08
N LEU A 153 0.52 -8.90 8.76
CA LEU A 153 1.10 -9.87 9.70
C LEU A 153 2.58 -9.55 9.97
N CYS A 154 3.38 -9.25 8.95
CA CYS A 154 4.76 -8.81 9.13
C CYS A 154 4.87 -7.54 9.99
N ILE A 155 4.01 -6.54 9.78
CA ILE A 155 3.96 -5.33 10.63
C ILE A 155 3.68 -5.70 12.09
N LYS A 156 2.72 -6.61 12.35
CA LYS A 156 2.43 -7.10 13.71
C LYS A 156 3.62 -7.82 14.34
N LEU A 157 4.30 -8.67 13.57
CA LEU A 157 5.50 -9.38 14.04
C LEU A 157 6.64 -8.41 14.32
N LEU A 158 6.92 -7.46 13.42
CA LEU A 158 7.96 -6.44 13.62
C LEU A 158 7.68 -5.58 14.86
N LYS A 159 6.43 -5.19 15.08
CA LYS A 159 5.99 -4.50 16.30
C LYS A 159 6.34 -5.26 17.58
N LEU A 160 6.19 -6.58 17.59
CA LEU A 160 6.60 -7.44 18.71
C LEU A 160 8.12 -7.54 18.84
N LEU A 161 8.83 -7.60 17.70
CA LEU A 161 10.28 -7.74 17.68
C LEU A 161 11.02 -6.46 18.08
N THR A 162 10.43 -5.29 17.85
CA THR A 162 10.99 -3.98 18.21
C THR A 162 10.78 -3.62 19.68
N ASP A 163 9.75 -4.17 20.32
CA ASP A 163 9.36 -3.82 21.69
C ASP A 163 9.19 -5.10 22.53
N PRO A 164 10.24 -5.53 23.25
CA PRO A 164 10.25 -6.78 24.01
C PRO A 164 9.23 -6.82 25.15
N TYR A 165 8.73 -5.65 25.59
CA TYR A 165 7.74 -5.54 26.66
C TYR A 165 6.31 -5.78 26.18
N ARG A 166 6.09 -5.93 24.87
CA ARG A 166 4.76 -6.26 24.32
C ARG A 166 4.36 -7.71 24.54
N ILE A 167 5.30 -8.58 24.88
CA ILE A 167 5.00 -9.99 25.17
C ILE A 167 4.57 -10.07 26.64
N THR A 168 3.30 -10.38 26.87
CA THR A 168 2.75 -10.45 28.23
C THR A 168 3.34 -11.65 28.98
N GLU A 169 3.43 -11.57 30.31
CA GLU A 169 3.96 -12.67 31.13
C GLU A 169 3.12 -13.95 30.98
N ASP A 170 1.80 -13.82 30.85
CA ASP A 170 0.92 -14.95 30.59
C ASP A 170 1.27 -15.66 29.29
N GLU A 171 1.42 -14.92 28.18
CA GLU A 171 1.83 -15.48 26.88
C GLU A 171 3.18 -16.20 26.97
N VAL A 172 4.12 -15.66 27.74
CA VAL A 172 5.45 -16.25 27.99
C VAL A 172 5.35 -17.55 28.78
N LEU A 173 4.50 -17.60 29.81
CA LEU A 173 4.38 -18.75 30.70
C LEU A 173 3.71 -19.96 30.05
N TYR A 174 2.86 -19.75 29.03
CA TYR A 174 2.28 -20.82 28.20
C TYR A 174 3.27 -21.40 27.18
N MET A 175 4.44 -20.78 26.98
CA MET A 175 5.43 -21.27 26.02
C MET A 175 6.15 -22.50 26.55
N ASN A 176 6.02 -23.61 25.82
CA ASN A 176 6.78 -24.81 26.13
C ASN A 176 8.27 -24.59 25.77
N ILE A 177 9.12 -24.53 26.78
CA ILE A 177 10.57 -24.31 26.67
C ILE A 177 11.26 -25.41 25.83
N ARG A 178 10.62 -26.58 25.62
CA ARG A 178 11.15 -27.65 24.77
C ARG A 178 10.99 -27.40 23.26
N ASN A 179 10.27 -26.35 22.86
CA ASN A 179 10.02 -26.03 21.44
C ASN A 179 11.13 -25.21 20.76
N VAL A 180 12.33 -25.15 21.35
CA VAL A 180 13.49 -24.43 20.76
C VAL A 180 14.29 -25.40 19.91
N ARG A 181 13.88 -25.62 18.66
CA ARG A 181 14.71 -26.36 17.69
C ARG A 181 15.85 -25.50 17.11
N TYR A 182 15.78 -24.19 17.25
CA TYR A 182 16.79 -23.25 16.77
C TYR A 182 17.16 -22.27 17.89
N LYS A 183 18.41 -22.34 18.34
CA LYS A 183 19.02 -21.30 19.18
C LYS A 183 19.60 -20.24 18.24
N GLY A 184 19.09 -19.02 18.29
CA GLY A 184 19.76 -17.87 17.67
C GLY A 184 21.08 -17.55 18.38
N SER A 185 21.79 -16.54 17.89
CA SER A 185 23.10 -16.20 18.47
C SER A 185 22.92 -15.65 19.88
N ASP A 186 23.83 -15.99 20.80
CA ASP A 186 23.79 -15.48 22.20
C ASP A 186 23.85 -13.95 22.27
N LYS A 187 24.36 -13.28 21.22
CA LYS A 187 24.40 -11.82 21.09
C LYS A 187 23.01 -11.23 20.90
N ASP A 188 22.17 -11.88 20.10
CA ASP A 188 20.80 -11.42 19.84
C ASP A 188 19.92 -11.59 21.08
N LEU A 189 20.31 -12.42 22.06
CA LEU A 189 19.55 -12.74 23.27
C LEU A 189 20.04 -12.03 24.54
N ALA A 190 21.12 -11.26 24.44
CA ALA A 190 21.68 -10.57 25.59
C ALA A 190 20.71 -9.53 26.19
N HIS A 191 19.72 -9.07 25.44
CA HIS A 191 18.81 -7.98 25.83
C HIS A 191 17.68 -8.40 26.78
N PHE A 192 17.35 -9.68 26.90
CA PHE A 192 16.40 -10.20 27.91
C PHE A 192 17.09 -10.57 29.23
N LYS A 193 18.42 -10.60 29.26
CA LYS A 193 19.20 -10.91 30.46
C LYS A 193 19.42 -9.62 31.25
N SER A 194 18.51 -9.28 32.16
CA SER A 194 18.80 -8.26 33.18
C SER A 194 19.63 -8.89 34.31
N GLU A 195 20.57 -8.12 34.88
CA GLU A 195 21.36 -8.57 36.04
C GLU A 195 20.51 -8.78 37.31
N THR A 196 19.24 -8.34 37.28
CA THR A 196 18.35 -8.28 38.45
C THR A 196 17.17 -9.26 38.39
N ASP A 197 16.83 -9.82 37.21
CA ASP A 197 15.69 -10.73 37.08
C ASP A 197 16.03 -12.17 37.49
N LYS A 198 15.43 -12.60 38.60
CA LYS A 198 15.59 -13.95 39.15
C LYS A 198 14.77 -15.02 38.42
N ASP A 199 13.88 -14.65 37.49
CA ASP A 199 12.94 -15.59 36.88
C ASP A 199 13.41 -16.11 35.51
N LEU A 200 14.34 -17.06 35.57
CA LEU A 200 14.91 -17.77 34.41
C LEU A 200 13.84 -18.29 33.42
N LYS A 201 12.64 -18.63 33.90
CA LYS A 201 11.56 -19.15 33.06
C LYS A 201 10.94 -18.05 32.19
N LEU A 202 10.72 -16.86 32.74
CA LEU A 202 10.18 -15.72 32.01
C LEU A 202 11.17 -15.24 30.95
N ASN A 203 12.45 -15.13 31.30
CA ASN A 203 13.49 -14.73 30.35
C ASN A 203 13.63 -15.75 29.21
N ALA A 204 13.69 -17.05 29.54
CA ALA A 204 13.73 -18.10 28.52
C ALA A 204 12.47 -18.12 27.64
N GLY A 205 11.28 -17.89 28.20
CA GLY A 205 10.05 -17.86 27.39
C GLY A 205 9.99 -16.66 26.44
N ARG A 206 10.44 -15.48 26.87
CA ARG A 206 10.55 -14.27 26.02
C ARG A 206 11.50 -14.49 24.85
N ASP A 207 12.67 -15.07 25.12
CA ASP A 207 13.63 -15.48 24.09
C ASP A 207 12.97 -16.37 23.03
N ILE A 208 12.24 -17.40 23.45
CA ILE A 208 11.60 -18.37 22.53
C ILE A 208 10.54 -17.70 21.68
N TYR A 209 9.72 -16.85 22.30
CA TYR A 209 8.66 -16.14 21.60
C TYR A 209 9.26 -15.22 20.53
N TRP A 210 10.27 -14.44 20.88
CA TRP A 210 10.97 -13.56 19.95
C TRP A 210 11.54 -14.31 18.75
N HIS A 211 12.22 -15.44 18.97
CA HIS A 211 12.75 -16.27 17.87
C HIS A 211 11.69 -16.78 16.92
N LYS A 212 10.57 -17.29 17.47
CA LYS A 212 9.48 -17.81 16.65
C LYS A 212 8.85 -16.70 15.83
N ALA A 213 8.67 -15.51 16.42
CA ALA A 213 8.19 -14.34 15.71
C ALA A 213 9.16 -13.92 14.59
N TYR A 214 10.46 -13.86 14.87
CA TYR A 214 11.49 -13.48 13.91
C TYR A 214 11.59 -14.48 12.75
N HIS A 215 11.59 -15.78 13.04
CA HIS A 215 11.63 -16.81 12.01
C HIS A 215 10.38 -16.80 11.13
N LEU A 216 9.19 -16.65 11.73
CA LEU A 216 7.94 -16.52 10.98
C LEU A 216 7.99 -15.28 10.08
N TYR A 217 8.49 -14.15 10.61
CA TYR A 217 8.67 -12.93 9.84
C TYR A 217 9.59 -13.13 8.63
N CYS A 218 10.78 -13.70 8.82
CA CYS A 218 11.71 -13.99 7.72
C CYS A 218 11.08 -14.91 6.67
N HIS A 219 10.37 -15.97 7.12
CA HIS A 219 9.72 -16.90 6.21
C HIS A 219 8.60 -16.24 5.38
N ILE A 220 7.76 -15.40 5.99
CA ILE A 220 6.73 -14.67 5.24
C ILE A 220 7.40 -13.71 4.24
N ARG A 221 8.46 -13.01 4.65
CA ARG A 221 9.19 -12.08 3.79
C ARG A 221 9.80 -12.79 2.58
N GLU A 222 10.46 -13.93 2.79
CA GLU A 222 11.16 -14.70 1.75
C GLU A 222 10.22 -15.43 0.78
N TYR A 223 9.04 -15.86 1.22
CA TYR A 223 8.19 -16.72 0.39
C TYR A 223 6.89 -16.04 -0.03
N ALA A 224 6.21 -15.34 0.89
CA ALA A 224 4.91 -14.74 0.60
C ALA A 224 4.99 -13.33 0.01
N LEU A 225 6.08 -12.60 0.29
CA LEU A 225 6.26 -11.22 -0.17
C LEU A 225 7.42 -11.06 -1.16
N HIS A 226 8.12 -12.12 -1.58
CA HIS A 226 9.34 -12.00 -2.40
C HIS A 226 9.17 -11.15 -3.67
N THR A 227 8.05 -11.31 -4.40
CA THR A 227 7.75 -10.54 -5.61
C THR A 227 7.44 -9.06 -5.37
N TRP A 228 7.37 -8.63 -4.11
CA TRP A 228 7.05 -7.26 -3.71
C TRP A 228 8.30 -6.47 -3.32
N TRP A 229 9.44 -7.16 -3.18
CA TRP A 229 10.69 -6.62 -2.67
C TRP A 229 11.80 -6.48 -3.72
N ASP A 230 11.72 -7.24 -4.82
CA ASP A 230 12.59 -7.12 -6.01
C ASP A 230 12.07 -6.06 -6.99
#